data_AF-A0A8R7R3X3-F1
#
_entry.id   AF-A0A8R7R3X3-F1
#
_cell.length_a   1.000
_cell.length_b   1.000
_cell.length_c   1.000
_cell.angle_alpha   90.00
_cell.angle_beta   90.00
_cell.angle_gamma   90.00
#
_symmetry.space_group_name_H-M   'P 1'
#
loop_
_entity.id
_entity.type
_entity.pdbx_description
1 polymer ?
#
loop_
_entity_poly.entity_id
_entity_poly.type
_entity_poly.pdbx_seq_one_letter_code
_entity_poly.pdbx_strand_id
1 'polypeptide(L)'
;MTGAASQAYGEAWYWDERYRKESGPFDWYQKYPALAPLLRLYVRPHQRLLLVGCGNSVFGENMVQDGYQDVVNIDISSVVIEQMKKKYHDKPQLKCIIFVPNIQTLNPYGVSTAYYCIISCNLQIRRWM
;
A
#
# COMPACT_ATOMS: atom_id res chain seq x y z
N MET A 1 1.54 -29.53 23.28
CA MET A 1 2.30 -28.34 22.83
C MET A 1 1.93 -28.07 21.38
N THR A 2 0.95 -27.20 21.12
CA THR A 2 0.62 -26.77 19.76
C THR A 2 1.39 -25.48 19.49
N GLY A 3 2.55 -25.58 18.84
CA GLY A 3 3.27 -24.40 18.37
C GLY A 3 2.34 -23.63 17.42
N ALA A 4 2.08 -22.36 17.73
CA ALA A 4 1.32 -21.50 16.83
C ALA A 4 2.07 -21.46 15.48
N ALA A 5 1.43 -21.94 14.42
CA ALA A 5 1.97 -21.81 13.08
C ALA A 5 2.21 -20.32 12.82
N SER A 6 3.45 -19.94 12.56
CA SER A 6 3.78 -18.57 12.17
C SER A 6 3.00 -18.25 10.91
N GLN A 7 2.10 -17.26 10.99
CA GLN A 7 1.34 -16.84 9.81
C GLN A 7 2.30 -16.31 8.75
N ALA A 8 2.14 -16.76 7.51
CA ALA A 8 3.02 -16.47 6.38
C ALA A 8 2.82 -15.05 5.80
N TYR A 9 2.71 -14.02 6.65
CA TYR A 9 2.42 -12.64 6.24
C TYR A 9 3.54 -12.00 5.39
N GLY A 10 4.75 -12.56 5.41
CA GLY A 10 5.84 -12.14 4.53
C GLY A 10 5.73 -12.69 3.11
N GLU A 11 4.84 -13.65 2.87
CA GLU A 11 4.75 -14.38 1.61
C GLU A 11 3.65 -13.82 0.71
N ALA A 12 3.97 -13.58 -0.57
CA ALA A 12 3.01 -13.05 -1.55
C ALA A 12 1.78 -13.94 -1.71
N TRP A 13 1.97 -15.27 -1.72
CA TRP A 13 0.90 -16.24 -1.93
C TRP A 13 -0.18 -16.16 -0.85
N TYR A 14 0.18 -15.81 0.39
CA TYR A 14 -0.77 -15.67 1.49
C TYR A 14 -1.76 -14.54 1.20
N TRP A 15 -1.24 -13.39 0.76
CA TRP A 15 -2.04 -12.22 0.43
C TRP A 15 -2.82 -12.41 -0.86
N ASP A 16 -2.22 -13.03 -1.88
CA ASP A 16 -2.93 -13.37 -3.11
C ASP A 16 -4.18 -14.21 -2.83
N GLU A 17 -4.05 -15.23 -1.97
CA GLU A 17 -5.18 -16.09 -1.60
C GLU A 17 -6.27 -15.33 -0.84
N ARG A 18 -5.87 -14.42 0.06
CA ARG A 18 -6.80 -13.53 0.76
C ARG A 18 -7.59 -12.66 -0.22
N TYR A 19 -6.91 -11.98 -1.14
CA TYR A 19 -7.54 -11.04 -2.08
C TYR A 19 -8.33 -11.71 -3.21
N ARG A 20 -8.13 -13.02 -3.46
CA ARG A 20 -9.04 -13.80 -4.32
C ARG A 20 -10.39 -14.07 -3.64
N LYS A 21 -10.40 -14.25 -2.33
CA LYS A 21 -11.60 -14.59 -1.54
C LYS A 21 -12.37 -13.36 -1.07
N GLU A 22 -11.65 -12.33 -0.64
CA GLU A 22 -12.20 -11.13 -0.04
C GLU A 22 -11.99 -9.93 -0.97
N SER A 23 -13.07 -9.44 -1.59
CA SER A 23 -13.03 -8.34 -2.56
C SER A 23 -13.33 -6.95 -1.97
N GLY A 24 -13.85 -6.90 -0.74
CA GLY A 24 -14.24 -5.64 -0.09
C GLY A 24 -13.05 -4.87 0.47
N PRO A 25 -13.10 -3.52 0.48
CA PRO A 25 -12.00 -2.70 0.99
C PRO A 25 -11.73 -2.98 2.46
N PHE A 26 -10.45 -3.11 2.82
CA PHE A 26 -10.02 -3.44 4.17
C PHE A 26 -8.84 -2.56 4.61
N ASP A 27 -8.94 -2.05 5.84
CA ASP A 27 -7.87 -1.31 6.52
C ASP A 27 -7.46 -2.10 7.76
N TRP A 28 -6.20 -2.54 7.83
CA TRP A 28 -5.72 -3.36 8.94
C TRP A 28 -5.58 -2.59 10.25
N TYR A 29 -5.25 -1.29 10.18
CA TYR A 29 -4.97 -0.46 11.35
C TYR A 29 -5.98 0.68 11.53
N GLN A 30 -5.81 1.78 10.78
CA GLN A 30 -6.64 2.98 10.91
C GLN A 30 -7.07 3.48 9.53
N LYS A 31 -8.29 4.02 9.46
CA LYS A 31 -8.81 4.67 8.26
C LYS A 31 -8.20 6.05 8.11
N TYR A 32 -8.16 6.55 6.86
CA TYR A 32 -7.62 7.87 6.55
C TYR A 32 -8.17 9.02 7.41
N PRO A 33 -9.50 9.16 7.66
CA PRO A 33 -10.02 10.29 8.43
C PRO A 33 -9.45 10.43 9.84
N ALA A 34 -9.08 9.31 10.48
CA ALA A 34 -8.48 9.32 11.81
C ALA A 34 -7.04 9.83 11.80
N LEU A 35 -6.29 9.57 10.71
CA LEU A 35 -4.89 9.98 10.56
C LEU A 35 -4.73 11.31 9.83
N ALA A 36 -5.75 11.77 9.09
CA ALA A 36 -5.68 12.99 8.28
C ALA A 36 -5.23 14.25 9.06
N PRO A 37 -5.72 14.53 10.29
CA PRO A 37 -5.25 15.68 11.06
C PRO A 37 -3.74 15.64 11.33
N LEU A 38 -3.20 14.46 11.63
CA LEU A 38 -1.77 14.27 11.88
C LEU A 38 -0.95 14.34 10.59
N LEU A 39 -1.40 13.67 9.52
CA LEU A 39 -0.69 13.64 8.25
C LEU A 39 -0.56 15.04 7.63
N ARG A 40 -1.60 15.87 7.73
CA ARG A 40 -1.58 17.25 7.20
C ARG A 40 -0.52 18.15 7.86
N LEU A 41 -0.01 17.79 9.05
CA LEU A 41 1.07 18.53 9.71
C LEU A 41 2.42 18.31 9.02
N TYR A 42 2.62 17.16 8.40
CA TYR A 42 3.94 16.72 7.90
C TYR A 42 3.97 16.47 6.39
N VAL A 43 2.81 16.21 5.80
CA VAL A 43 2.68 15.79 4.41
C VAL A 43 1.92 16.86 3.63
N ARG A 44 2.57 17.45 2.63
CA ARG A 44 1.96 18.45 1.76
C ARG A 44 1.29 17.79 0.56
N PRO A 45 0.19 18.35 0.03
CA PRO A 45 -0.54 17.75 -1.11
C PRO A 45 0.27 17.57 -2.41
N HIS A 46 1.31 18.38 -2.61
CA HIS A 46 2.19 18.33 -3.79
C HIS A 46 3.37 17.35 -3.63
N GLN A 47 3.57 16.77 -2.44
CA GLN A 47 4.62 15.77 -2.25
C GLN A 47 4.24 14.44 -2.89
N ARG A 48 5.24 13.73 -3.39
CA ARG A 48 5.08 12.35 -3.89
C ARG A 48 5.05 11.38 -2.72
N LEU A 49 3.99 10.57 -2.65
CA LEU A 49 3.71 9.67 -1.54
C LEU A 49 3.84 8.21 -1.95
N LEU A 50 4.43 7.40 -1.08
CA LEU A 50 4.47 5.95 -1.22
C LEU A 50 3.69 5.27 -0.09
N LEU A 51 2.58 4.62 -0.44
CA LEU A 51 1.80 3.78 0.47
C LEU A 51 2.30 2.33 0.34
N VAL A 52 2.97 1.83 1.37
CA VAL A 52 3.60 0.50 1.36
C VAL A 52 2.70 -0.53 2.04
N GLY A 53 2.49 -1.66 1.36
CA GLY A 53 1.54 -2.70 1.79
C GLY A 53 0.11 -2.15 1.74
N CYS A 54 -0.26 -1.57 0.59
CA CYS A 54 -1.53 -0.86 0.45
C CYS A 54 -2.75 -1.78 0.50
N GLY A 55 -2.60 -3.07 0.15
CA GLY A 55 -3.71 -3.98 -0.01
C GLY A 55 -4.83 -3.41 -0.87
N ASN A 56 -6.06 -3.68 -0.47
CA ASN A 56 -7.28 -3.13 -1.07
C ASN A 56 -7.86 -1.94 -0.28
N SER A 57 -7.01 -1.28 0.52
CA SER A 57 -7.39 -0.11 1.33
C SER A 57 -7.84 1.07 0.44
N VAL A 58 -8.81 1.83 0.94
CA VAL A 58 -9.25 3.11 0.33
C VAL A 58 -8.43 4.30 0.80
N PHE A 59 -7.38 4.09 1.60
CA PHE A 59 -6.58 5.15 2.19
C PHE A 59 -5.98 6.09 1.13
N GLY A 60 -5.33 5.55 0.11
CA GLY A 60 -4.75 6.35 -0.98
C GLY A 60 -5.79 7.10 -1.79
N GLU A 61 -6.98 6.51 -1.99
CA GLU A 61 -8.11 7.18 -2.63
C GLU A 61 -8.62 8.36 -1.79
N ASN A 62 -8.73 8.20 -0.47
CA ASN A 62 -9.12 9.30 0.41
C ASN A 62 -8.05 10.40 0.47
N MET A 63 -6.76 10.06 0.37
CA MET A 63 -5.71 11.07 0.19
C MET A 63 -5.91 11.85 -1.11
N VAL A 64 -6.17 11.19 -2.23
CA VAL A 64 -6.45 11.91 -3.49
C VAL A 64 -7.67 12.83 -3.36
N GLN A 65 -8.73 12.35 -2.70
CA GLN A 65 -9.92 13.17 -2.39
C GLN A 65 -9.61 14.35 -1.47
N ASP A 66 -8.60 14.24 -0.59
CA ASP A 66 -8.10 15.32 0.27
C ASP A 66 -7.09 16.25 -0.45
N GLY A 67 -6.93 16.10 -1.76
CA GLY A 67 -6.14 17.01 -2.61
C GLY A 67 -4.70 16.59 -2.87
N TYR A 68 -4.28 15.42 -2.40
CA TYR A 68 -2.94 14.89 -2.68
C TYR A 68 -2.83 14.45 -4.15
N GLN A 69 -1.73 14.79 -4.80
CA GLN A 69 -1.66 14.78 -6.28
C GLN A 69 -0.84 13.61 -6.86
N ASP A 70 0.09 13.03 -6.11
CA ASP A 70 0.91 11.91 -6.57
C ASP A 70 1.05 10.85 -5.47
N VAL A 71 0.13 9.86 -5.50
CA VAL A 71 0.05 8.76 -4.54
C VAL A 71 0.37 7.45 -5.24
N VAL A 72 1.45 6.80 -4.83
CA VAL A 72 1.84 5.48 -5.31
C VAL A 72 1.57 4.43 -4.27
N ASN A 73 0.75 3.45 -4.61
CA ASN A 73 0.40 2.30 -3.79
C ASN A 73 1.24 1.11 -4.23
N ILE A 74 1.90 0.46 -3.27
CA ILE A 74 2.64 -0.77 -3.54
C ILE A 74 2.21 -1.89 -2.61
N ASP A 75 2.16 -3.10 -3.15
CA ASP A 75 1.87 -4.31 -2.42
C ASP A 75 2.63 -5.50 -3.04
N ILE A 76 2.93 -6.50 -2.21
CA ILE A 76 3.60 -7.73 -2.67
C ILE A 76 2.65 -8.64 -3.45
N SER A 77 1.33 -8.53 -3.21
CA SER A 77 0.31 -9.28 -3.92
C SER A 77 0.05 -8.71 -5.31
N SER A 78 0.27 -9.51 -6.35
CA SER A 78 -0.08 -9.12 -7.72
C SER A 78 -1.59 -9.04 -7.91
N VAL A 79 -2.34 -9.94 -7.27
CA VAL A 79 -3.80 -10.01 -7.32
C VAL A 79 -4.42 -8.68 -6.92
N VAL A 80 -4.02 -8.12 -5.77
CA VAL A 80 -4.63 -6.87 -5.29
C VAL A 80 -4.19 -5.67 -6.13
N ILE A 81 -2.95 -5.66 -6.61
CA ILE A 81 -2.49 -4.57 -7.49
C ILE A 81 -3.27 -4.55 -8.80
N GLU A 82 -3.55 -5.72 -9.40
CA GLU A 82 -4.39 -5.79 -10.61
C GLU A 82 -5.82 -5.31 -10.35
N GLN A 83 -6.42 -5.73 -9.23
CA GLN A 83 -7.75 -5.27 -8.83
C GLN A 83 -7.79 -3.75 -8.63
N MET A 84 -6.79 -3.18 -7.96
CA MET A 84 -6.72 -1.75 -7.64
C MET A 84 -6.39 -0.91 -8.89
N LYS A 85 -5.54 -1.40 -9.80
CA LYS A 85 -5.33 -0.78 -11.12
C LYS A 85 -6.64 -0.69 -11.91
N LYS A 86 -7.44 -1.76 -11.91
CA LYS A 86 -8.75 -1.77 -12.58
C LYS A 86 -9.72 -0.80 -11.92
N LYS A 87 -9.77 -0.77 -10.58
CA LYS A 87 -10.64 0.12 -9.79
C LYS A 87 -10.32 1.60 -10.03
N TYR A 88 -9.04 1.93 -10.22
CA TYR A 88 -8.56 3.31 -10.28
C TYR A 88 -8.01 3.72 -11.66
N HIS A 89 -8.43 3.04 -12.72
CA HIS A 89 -7.95 3.29 -14.09
C HIS A 89 -8.17 4.74 -14.58
N ASP A 90 -9.16 5.43 -14.00
CA ASP A 90 -9.61 6.79 -14.31
C ASP A 90 -9.02 7.84 -13.34
N LYS A 91 -8.17 7.44 -12.38
CA LYS A 91 -7.58 8.31 -11.36
C LYS A 91 -6.07 8.41 -11.56
N PRO A 92 -5.57 9.30 -12.44
CA PRO A 92 -4.15 9.39 -12.77
C PRO A 92 -3.26 9.80 -11.58
N GLN A 93 -3.82 10.41 -10.53
CA GLN A 93 -3.13 10.75 -9.28
C GLN A 93 -2.78 9.50 -8.45
N LEU A 94 -3.46 8.37 -8.70
CA LEU A 94 -3.38 7.16 -7.88
C LEU A 94 -2.76 6.02 -8.69
N LYS A 95 -1.49 5.75 -8.45
CA LYS A 95 -0.73 4.68 -9.12
C LYS A 95 -0.70 3.44 -8.24
N CYS A 96 -0.74 2.26 -8.86
CA CYS A 96 -0.62 0.97 -8.16
C CYS A 96 0.49 0.15 -8.82
N ILE A 97 1.49 -0.31 -8.06
CA ILE A 97 2.67 -1.01 -8.57
C ILE A 97 2.96 -2.24 -7.70
N ILE A 98 3.30 -3.36 -8.33
CA ILE A 98 3.72 -4.57 -7.60
C ILE A 98 5.08 -4.31 -6.95
N PHE A 99 5.17 -4.57 -5.66
CA PHE A 99 6.44 -4.59 -4.95
C PHE A 99 7.13 -5.93 -5.16
N VAL A 100 8.25 -5.91 -5.87
CA VAL A 100 9.13 -7.07 -5.99
C VAL A 100 10.27 -6.89 -5.00
N PRO A 101 10.42 -7.76 -3.99
CA PRO A 101 11.42 -7.60 -2.92
C PRO A 101 12.88 -7.75 -3.39
N ASN A 102 13.11 -8.17 -4.64
CA ASN A 102 14.45 -8.25 -5.21
C ASN A 102 14.89 -6.88 -5.76
N ILE A 103 15.92 -6.29 -5.16
CA ILE A 103 16.50 -4.99 -5.54
C ILE A 103 16.88 -4.91 -7.03
N GLN A 104 17.22 -6.04 -7.65
CA GLN A 104 17.66 -6.08 -9.05
C GLN A 104 16.52 -5.78 -10.04
N THR A 105 15.26 -5.97 -9.66
CA THR A 105 14.08 -5.68 -10.52
C THR A 105 13.42 -4.32 -10.22
N LEU A 106 13.95 -3.53 -9.28
CA LEU A 106 13.46 -2.18 -8.97
C LEU A 106 13.83 -1.13 -10.04
N ASN A 107 14.85 -1.42 -10.85
CA ASN A 107 15.36 -0.51 -11.89
C ASN A 107 14.37 -0.25 -13.05
N PRO A 108 13.67 -1.25 -13.63
CA PRO A 108 12.70 -1.00 -14.72
C PRO A 108 11.42 -0.26 -14.28
N TYR A 109 11.11 -0.19 -12.99
CA TYR A 109 9.88 0.46 -12.47
C TYR A 109 10.13 1.84 -11.84
N GLY A 110 11.35 2.37 -11.92
CA GLY A 110 11.65 3.74 -11.46
C GLY A 110 11.50 3.96 -9.95
N VAL A 111 11.54 2.90 -9.14
CA VAL A 111 11.39 2.98 -7.67
C VAL A 111 12.65 3.53 -6.99
N SER A 112 13.71 3.79 -7.76
CA SER A 112 15.06 4.07 -7.27
C SER A 112 15.31 5.49 -6.76
N THR A 113 14.40 6.47 -6.88
CA THR A 113 14.72 7.82 -6.39
C THR A 113 13.49 8.69 -6.15
N ALA A 114 13.38 9.20 -4.92
CA ALA A 114 12.54 10.31 -4.46
C ALA A 114 11.02 10.05 -4.22
N TYR A 115 10.71 9.17 -3.27
CA TYR A 115 9.53 9.37 -2.42
C TYR A 115 9.95 10.18 -1.19
N TYR A 116 9.29 11.30 -0.93
CA TYR A 116 9.63 12.17 0.21
C TYR A 116 8.86 11.78 1.48
N CYS A 117 7.80 10.98 1.35
CA CYS A 117 7.04 10.45 2.48
C CYS A 117 6.59 9.01 2.19
N ILE A 118 7.03 8.08 3.02
CA ILE A 118 6.61 6.67 3.02
C ILE A 118 5.59 6.51 4.14
N ILE A 119 4.37 6.13 3.79
CA ILE A 119 3.33 5.80 4.75
C ILE A 119 3.16 4.28 4.68
N SER A 120 3.57 3.59 5.74
CA SER A 120 3.31 2.16 5.85
C SER A 120 1.92 1.97 6.43
N CYS A 121 0.99 1.47 5.61
CA CYS A 121 -0.33 1.04 6.10
C CYS A 121 -0.24 -0.26 6.91
N ASN A 122 0.92 -0.93 6.88
CA ASN A 122 1.18 -2.23 7.47
C ASN A 122 2.26 -2.16 8.56
N LEU A 123 2.08 -1.24 9.53
CA LEU A 123 3.04 -0.92 10.59
C LEU A 123 3.29 -2.07 11.61
N GLN A 124 2.96 -3.31 11.26
CA GLN A 124 3.03 -4.47 12.14
C GLN A 124 3.85 -5.66 11.61
N ILE A 125 4.67 -5.51 10.57
CA ILE A 125 5.58 -6.59 10.12
C ILE A 125 7.04 -6.39 10.57
N ARG A 126 7.44 -5.22 11.09
CA ARG A 126 8.84 -4.98 11.53
C ARG A 126 9.00 -4.21 12.84
N ARG A 127 8.12 -4.44 13.81
CA ARG A 127 8.43 -4.10 15.22
C ARG A 127 8.95 -5.29 16.04
N TRP A 128 9.09 -6.48 15.43
CA TRP A 128 9.57 -7.72 16.06
C TRP A 128 10.32 -8.66 15.08
N MET A 129 11.22 -8.10 14.27
CA MET A 129 12.37 -8.83 13.72
C MET A 129 13.62 -7.99 13.93
#